data_AF-A0A922S9E7-F1
#
_entry.id   AF-A0A922S9E7-F1
#
_cell.length_a   1.000
_cell.length_b   1.000
_cell.length_c   1.000
_cell.angle_alpha   90.00
_cell.angle_beta   90.00
_cell.angle_gamma   90.00
#
_symmetry.space_group_name_H-M   'P 1'
#
loop_
_entity.id
_entity.type
_entity.pdbx_description
1 polymer ?
#
loop_
_entity_poly.entity_id
_entity_poly.type
_entity_poly.pdbx_seq_one_letter_code
_entity_poly.pdbx_strand_id
1 'polypeptide(L)'
;MSKLLLLVLTAVYAEACYWNAQCPYQLYGSKTPYDTIRGDIRDFATPTNCQAVSVWTLNRHGNRNPGTSVTLGMKEIMTLKDDIIASYEAGSSQLCAQDIEDFKRWKWNSTLDTTTSYLTGVGYEELYDIGKRIRQKYPHLMTGAADRFYFRPTNEQRTITSCAAFVHGLTDGIGLNVTVEAARLRDDVIRPYENCDRYQKEVKGGPTLNYQLDSYFTSPNYVAIQNAVQYRLGLTSKLNSSDLFSIYELCRFYRSWDPTLKSPWCSVFTDEELVIMEYYDDVRHYYRNGYGSWINDNLGHLPLKDLYDSFSNCTNTNINPEYRVQIFINEKETPICPLSGCSWAEFQEKFKHFSQANLDFCSMGFVPDQENEASPNSAAPTKGFWNYW
;
A
#
# COMPACT_ATOMS: atom_id res chain seq x y z
N MET A 1 31.33 -47.47 46.69
CA MET A 1 31.68 -46.45 45.68
C MET A 1 30.51 -46.31 44.71
N SER A 2 29.65 -45.32 44.92
CA SER A 2 28.50 -45.06 44.04
C SER A 2 28.89 -44.00 43.02
N LYS A 3 28.86 -44.34 41.72
CA LYS A 3 29.12 -43.38 40.64
C LYS A 3 27.81 -42.69 40.28
N LEU A 4 27.73 -41.40 40.61
CA LEU A 4 26.63 -40.53 40.20
C LEU A 4 26.81 -40.19 38.71
N LEU A 5 25.89 -40.63 37.86
CA LEU A 5 25.87 -40.29 36.44
C LEU A 5 25.18 -38.92 36.29
N LEU A 6 25.94 -37.87 36.00
CA LEU A 6 25.40 -36.53 35.73
C LEU A 6 24.90 -36.52 34.28
N LEU A 7 23.58 -36.56 34.08
CA LEU A 7 22.95 -36.29 32.79
C LEU A 7 22.92 -34.78 32.58
N VAL A 8 23.81 -34.27 31.71
CA VAL A 8 23.73 -32.90 31.22
C VAL A 8 22.69 -32.88 30.11
N LEU A 9 21.45 -32.51 30.46
CA LEU A 9 20.42 -32.16 29.49
C LEU A 9 20.82 -30.83 28.86
N THR A 10 21.50 -30.87 27.72
CA THR A 10 21.57 -29.72 26.82
C THR A 10 20.18 -29.51 26.26
N ALA A 11 19.46 -28.52 26.77
CA ALA A 11 18.26 -28.01 26.13
C ALA A 11 18.68 -27.43 24.77
N VAL A 12 18.52 -28.23 23.70
CA VAL A 12 18.58 -27.71 22.34
C VAL A 12 17.31 -26.88 22.18
N TYR A 13 17.41 -25.57 22.40
CA TYR A 13 16.40 -24.66 21.90
C TYR A 13 16.43 -24.79 20.38
N ALA A 14 15.44 -25.47 19.82
CA ALA A 14 15.21 -25.42 18.38
C ALA A 14 14.85 -23.96 18.07
N GLU A 15 15.78 -23.21 17.50
CA GLU A 15 15.50 -21.88 16.97
C GLU A 15 14.35 -22.03 15.97
N ALA A 16 13.28 -21.27 16.19
CA ALA A 16 12.11 -21.31 15.34
C ALA A 16 12.50 -20.84 13.94
N CYS A 17 12.41 -21.73 12.94
CA CYS A 17 12.68 -21.38 11.56
C CYS A 17 11.59 -20.47 11.01
N TYR A 18 11.96 -19.37 10.36
CA TYR A 18 11.02 -18.51 9.63
C TYR A 18 10.20 -19.33 8.63
N TRP A 19 10.85 -20.23 7.90
CA TRP A 19 10.18 -21.03 6.88
C TRP A 19 9.06 -21.93 7.43
N ASN A 20 9.17 -22.34 8.70
CA ASN A 20 8.22 -23.23 9.36
C ASN A 20 7.31 -22.50 10.36
N ALA A 21 7.40 -21.17 10.43
CA ALA A 21 6.53 -20.37 11.28
C ALA A 21 5.07 -20.59 10.90
N GLN A 22 4.23 -20.93 11.89
CA GLN A 22 2.82 -21.26 11.66
C GLN A 22 1.97 -20.01 11.43
N CYS A 23 2.30 -18.91 12.11
CA CYS A 23 1.58 -17.63 12.04
C CYS A 23 2.55 -16.45 11.83
N PRO A 24 3.32 -16.42 10.71
CA PRO A 24 4.31 -15.36 10.52
C PRO A 24 3.65 -14.00 10.32
N TYR A 25 4.35 -12.92 10.64
CA TYR A 25 3.90 -11.56 10.38
C TYR A 25 3.59 -11.35 8.88
N GLN A 26 2.47 -10.68 8.59
CA GLN A 26 1.97 -10.56 7.21
C GLN A 26 2.00 -9.13 6.65
N LEU A 27 2.19 -8.12 7.49
CA LEU A 27 2.07 -6.71 7.12
C LEU A 27 3.45 -6.12 6.80
N TYR A 28 3.53 -5.32 5.74
CA TYR A 28 4.78 -4.76 5.20
C TYR A 28 4.54 -3.33 4.66
N GLY A 29 3.64 -2.60 5.32
CA GLY A 29 3.19 -1.26 4.94
C GLY A 29 2.56 -1.27 3.56
N SER A 30 2.91 -0.28 2.75
CA SER A 30 2.37 -0.13 1.39
C SER A 30 2.83 -1.21 0.39
N LYS A 31 3.57 -2.23 0.84
CA LYS A 31 4.06 -3.40 0.05
C LYS A 31 3.36 -4.69 0.47
N THR A 32 2.45 -4.62 1.43
CA THR A 32 1.55 -5.73 1.77
C THR A 32 0.72 -6.10 0.53
N PRO A 33 0.76 -7.36 0.06
CA PRO A 33 -0.08 -7.81 -1.05
C PRO A 33 -1.56 -7.63 -0.74
N TYR A 34 -2.34 -7.17 -1.71
CA TYR A 34 -3.73 -6.76 -1.48
C TYR A 34 -4.59 -7.90 -0.91
N ASP A 35 -4.40 -9.12 -1.42
CA ASP A 35 -5.11 -10.32 -0.97
C ASP A 35 -4.85 -10.69 0.50
N THR A 36 -3.79 -10.15 1.12
CA THR A 36 -3.47 -10.39 2.54
C THR A 36 -4.46 -9.69 3.46
N ILE A 37 -4.97 -8.52 3.06
CA ILE A 37 -5.70 -7.61 3.95
C ILE A 37 -7.07 -7.18 3.43
N ARG A 38 -7.41 -7.46 2.17
CA ARG A 38 -8.68 -7.05 1.57
C ARG A 38 -9.89 -7.71 2.24
N GLY A 39 -11.04 -7.07 2.10
CA GLY A 39 -12.33 -7.72 2.25
C GLY A 39 -12.77 -8.40 0.95
N ASP A 40 -14.05 -8.73 0.89
CA ASP A 40 -14.72 -9.11 -0.34
C ASP A 40 -16.05 -8.36 -0.43
N ILE A 41 -16.20 -7.49 -1.43
CA ILE A 41 -17.40 -6.68 -1.57
C ILE A 41 -18.68 -7.53 -1.77
N ARG A 42 -18.52 -8.80 -2.15
CA ARG A 42 -19.61 -9.77 -2.33
C ARG A 42 -20.18 -10.27 -1.00
N ASP A 43 -19.42 -10.19 0.08
CA ASP A 43 -19.85 -10.65 1.41
C ASP A 43 -20.88 -9.71 2.06
N PHE A 44 -20.95 -8.45 1.61
CA PHE A 44 -21.84 -7.44 2.18
C PHE A 44 -23.19 -7.41 1.47
N ALA A 45 -24.30 -7.54 2.18
CA ALA A 45 -25.63 -7.48 1.55
C ALA A 45 -25.92 -6.10 0.92
N THR A 46 -26.65 -6.10 -0.19
CA THR A 46 -27.22 -4.85 -0.74
C THR A 46 -28.28 -4.32 0.23
N PRO A 47 -28.36 -2.98 0.46
CA PRO A 47 -29.38 -2.42 1.34
C PRO A 47 -30.79 -2.83 0.92
N THR A 48 -31.67 -3.03 1.91
CA THR A 48 -33.05 -3.47 1.68
C THR A 48 -33.78 -2.48 0.78
N ASN A 49 -34.51 -2.99 -0.23
CA ASN A 49 -35.21 -2.19 -1.24
C ASN A 49 -34.31 -1.27 -2.09
N CYS A 50 -33.00 -1.55 -2.16
CA CYS A 50 -32.08 -0.81 -3.01
C CYS A 50 -31.47 -1.71 -4.10
N GLN A 51 -31.11 -1.08 -5.20
CA GLN A 51 -30.26 -1.64 -6.24
C GLN A 51 -29.19 -0.61 -6.59
N ALA A 52 -27.94 -1.03 -6.74
CA ALA A 52 -26.88 -0.12 -7.13
C ALA A 52 -27.18 0.48 -8.51
N VAL A 53 -26.99 1.80 -8.67
CA VAL A 53 -27.23 2.51 -9.95
C VAL A 53 -25.96 3.04 -10.58
N SER A 54 -24.90 3.22 -9.79
CA SER A 54 -23.58 3.68 -10.21
C SER A 54 -22.52 3.16 -9.23
N VAL A 55 -21.28 3.05 -9.71
CA VAL A 55 -20.10 2.69 -8.90
C VAL A 55 -18.98 3.64 -9.30
N TRP A 56 -18.35 4.24 -8.28
CA TRP A 56 -17.13 5.04 -8.43
C TRP A 56 -16.04 4.39 -7.60
N THR A 57 -14.84 4.24 -8.17
CA THR A 57 -13.70 3.63 -7.47
C THR A 57 -12.40 4.35 -7.80
N LEU A 58 -11.57 4.56 -6.78
CA LEU A 58 -10.19 4.99 -6.94
C LEU A 58 -9.27 3.84 -6.53
N ASN A 59 -8.54 3.28 -7.49
CA ASN A 59 -7.66 2.14 -7.27
C ASN A 59 -6.19 2.55 -7.43
N ARG A 60 -5.34 2.11 -6.50
CA ARG A 60 -3.89 2.15 -6.70
C ARG A 60 -3.51 1.11 -7.76
N HIS A 61 -2.34 1.29 -8.37
CA HIS A 61 -1.75 0.21 -9.15
C HIS A 61 -1.56 -1.04 -8.27
N GLY A 62 -1.51 -2.22 -8.90
CA GLY A 62 -1.22 -3.47 -8.21
C GLY A 62 0.24 -3.59 -7.81
N ASN A 63 0.61 -4.77 -7.32
CA ASN A 63 1.98 -5.16 -7.02
C ASN A 63 2.93 -4.81 -8.19
N ARG A 64 4.11 -4.31 -7.84
CA ARG A 64 5.10 -3.84 -8.81
C ARG A 64 6.52 -4.16 -8.37
N ASN A 65 7.44 -4.09 -9.32
CA ASN A 65 8.87 -4.13 -9.05
C ASN A 65 9.33 -2.89 -8.25
N PRO A 66 10.44 -2.98 -7.49
CA PRO A 66 11.06 -1.85 -6.80
C PRO A 66 11.39 -0.70 -7.74
N GLY A 67 11.47 0.50 -7.16
CA GLY A 67 12.00 1.66 -7.88
C GLY A 67 13.50 1.53 -8.12
N THR A 68 14.06 2.38 -8.98
CA THR A 68 15.48 2.30 -9.37
C THR A 68 16.43 2.36 -8.17
N SER A 69 16.26 3.33 -7.26
CA SER A 69 17.12 3.46 -6.08
C SER A 69 17.02 2.26 -5.14
N VAL A 70 15.81 1.73 -4.93
CA VAL A 70 15.58 0.54 -4.10
C VAL A 70 16.20 -0.70 -4.73
N THR A 71 16.11 -0.84 -6.05
CA THR A 71 16.74 -1.95 -6.80
C THR A 71 18.26 -1.95 -6.64
N LEU A 72 18.88 -0.76 -6.67
CA LEU A 72 20.32 -0.62 -6.46
C LEU A 72 20.72 -1.00 -5.03
N GLY A 73 20.01 -0.50 -4.01
CA GLY A 73 20.28 -0.89 -2.62
C GLY A 73 20.11 -2.39 -2.37
N MET A 74 19.07 -3.00 -2.96
CA MET A 74 18.87 -4.46 -2.91
C MET A 74 20.03 -5.23 -3.58
N LYS A 75 20.58 -4.72 -4.69
CA LYS A 75 21.74 -5.33 -5.37
C LYS A 75 23.04 -5.22 -4.58
N GLU A 76 23.21 -4.16 -3.82
CA GLU A 76 24.37 -4.04 -2.93
C GLU A 76 24.24 -5.04 -1.78
N ILE A 77 23.06 -5.12 -1.15
CA ILE A 77 22.82 -5.99 0.00
C ILE A 77 22.79 -7.47 -0.35
N MET A 78 22.37 -7.86 -1.55
CA MET A 78 22.36 -9.28 -1.92
C MET A 78 23.76 -9.92 -1.89
N THR A 79 24.82 -9.12 -1.91
CA THR A 79 26.21 -9.60 -1.79
C THR A 79 26.50 -10.21 -0.41
N LEU A 80 25.73 -9.85 0.63
CA LEU A 80 25.82 -10.44 1.97
C LEU A 80 25.37 -11.90 2.02
N LYS A 81 24.73 -12.42 0.97
CA LYS A 81 24.24 -13.81 0.93
C LYS A 81 25.34 -14.81 1.29
N ASP A 82 26.51 -14.67 0.68
CA ASP A 82 27.60 -15.64 0.86
C ASP A 82 28.21 -15.52 2.27
N ASP A 83 28.28 -14.31 2.82
CA ASP A 83 28.72 -14.07 4.20
C ASP A 83 27.74 -14.65 5.23
N ILE A 84 26.42 -14.57 4.97
CA ILE A 84 25.38 -15.18 5.81
C ILE A 84 25.55 -16.70 5.83
N ILE A 85 25.74 -17.32 4.66
CA ILE A 85 25.95 -18.78 4.55
C ILE A 85 27.24 -19.19 5.25
N ALA A 86 28.34 -18.46 5.03
CA ALA A 86 29.64 -18.73 5.65
C ALA A 86 29.59 -18.59 7.18
N SER A 87 28.85 -17.61 7.69
CA SER A 87 28.67 -17.39 9.14
C SER A 87 27.92 -18.55 9.79
N TYR A 88 26.92 -19.10 9.11
CA TYR A 88 26.24 -20.33 9.57
C TYR A 88 27.19 -21.54 9.59
N GLU A 89 27.96 -21.75 8.53
CA GLU A 89 28.93 -22.86 8.44
C GLU A 89 30.05 -22.74 9.50
N ALA A 90 30.41 -21.52 9.88
CA ALA A 90 31.35 -21.25 10.97
C ALA A 90 30.75 -21.38 12.37
N GLY A 91 29.42 -21.58 12.49
CA GLY A 91 28.72 -21.68 13.77
C GLY A 91 28.51 -20.35 14.49
N SER A 92 28.61 -19.21 13.79
CA SER A 92 28.39 -17.87 14.35
C SER A 92 26.99 -17.29 14.08
N SER A 93 26.18 -17.94 13.24
CA SER A 93 24.80 -17.53 12.96
C SER A 93 23.78 -18.20 13.89
N GLN A 94 22.67 -17.49 14.12
CA GLN A 94 21.44 -17.93 14.81
C GLN A 94 20.29 -18.21 13.83
N LEU A 95 20.60 -18.35 12.53
CA LEU A 95 19.60 -18.81 11.57
C LEU A 95 19.52 -20.33 11.60
N CYS A 96 18.32 -20.87 11.44
CA CYS A 96 18.15 -22.30 11.39
C CYS A 96 18.64 -22.88 10.05
N ALA A 97 18.94 -24.19 10.02
CA ALA A 97 19.44 -24.87 8.83
C ALA A 97 18.55 -24.70 7.59
N GLN A 98 17.23 -24.74 7.78
CA GLN A 98 16.27 -24.60 6.68
C GLN A 98 16.34 -23.21 6.04
N ASP A 99 16.37 -22.14 6.85
CA ASP A 99 16.44 -20.77 6.34
C ASP A 99 17.74 -20.55 5.53
N ILE A 100 18.86 -21.15 5.96
CA ILE A 100 20.13 -21.12 5.23
C ILE A 100 20.08 -21.90 3.92
N GLU A 101 19.41 -23.05 3.90
CA GLU A 101 19.17 -23.79 2.65
C GLU A 101 18.30 -22.99 1.67
N ASP A 102 17.35 -22.19 2.18
CA ASP A 102 16.56 -21.25 1.38
C ASP A 102 17.42 -20.09 0.85
N PHE A 103 18.35 -19.54 1.65
CA PHE A 103 19.36 -18.59 1.16
C PHE A 103 20.21 -19.19 0.03
N LYS A 104 20.72 -20.41 0.19
CA LYS A 104 21.51 -21.11 -0.85
C LYS A 104 20.75 -21.20 -2.17
N ARG A 105 19.45 -21.56 -2.11
CA ARG A 105 18.57 -21.67 -3.28
C ARG A 105 18.21 -20.33 -3.92
N TRP A 106 18.13 -19.26 -3.13
CA TRP A 106 17.73 -17.95 -3.62
C TRP A 106 18.67 -17.40 -4.69
N LYS A 107 18.10 -16.75 -5.71
CA LYS A 107 18.83 -16.11 -6.80
C LYS A 107 18.24 -14.75 -7.10
N TRP A 108 19.10 -13.81 -7.47
CA TRP A 108 18.68 -12.51 -7.98
C TRP A 108 17.83 -12.69 -9.25
N ASN A 109 16.69 -12.03 -9.28
CA ASN A 109 15.88 -11.90 -10.48
C ASN A 109 16.45 -10.77 -11.37
N SER A 110 17.19 -11.15 -12.42
CA SER A 110 17.83 -10.21 -13.34
C SER A 110 16.84 -9.32 -14.12
N THR A 111 15.56 -9.67 -14.19
CA THR A 111 14.56 -8.80 -14.86
C THR A 111 14.38 -7.47 -14.12
N LEU A 112 14.69 -7.42 -12.82
CA LEU A 112 14.61 -6.20 -12.01
C LEU A 112 15.54 -5.09 -12.54
N ASP A 113 16.56 -5.46 -13.30
CA ASP A 113 17.55 -4.53 -13.86
C ASP A 113 16.97 -3.65 -14.98
N THR A 114 15.91 -4.12 -15.64
CA THR A 114 15.31 -3.46 -16.81
C THR A 114 13.84 -3.10 -16.64
N THR A 115 13.20 -3.57 -15.56
CA THR A 115 11.75 -3.42 -15.34
C THR A 115 11.44 -2.72 -14.01
N THR A 116 12.26 -1.76 -13.59
CA THR A 116 12.05 -1.03 -12.34
C THR A 116 10.71 -0.30 -12.34
N SER A 117 10.00 -0.35 -11.22
CA SER A 117 8.64 0.21 -11.03
C SER A 117 7.54 -0.39 -11.92
N TYR A 118 7.82 -1.39 -12.75
CA TYR A 118 6.80 -1.98 -13.62
C TYR A 118 5.83 -2.85 -12.83
N LEU A 119 4.58 -2.92 -13.29
CA LEU A 119 3.59 -3.85 -12.72
C LEU A 119 4.08 -5.30 -12.86
N THR A 120 3.90 -6.10 -11.82
CA THR A 120 4.19 -7.55 -11.88
C THR A 120 2.98 -8.35 -12.37
N GLY A 121 3.17 -9.65 -12.62
CA GLY A 121 2.05 -10.57 -12.88
C GLY A 121 1.08 -10.63 -11.71
N VAL A 122 1.59 -10.67 -10.46
CA VAL A 122 0.75 -10.58 -9.25
C VAL A 122 -0.08 -9.30 -9.26
N GLY A 123 0.52 -8.16 -9.60
CA GLY A 123 -0.21 -6.90 -9.66
C GLY A 123 -1.25 -6.83 -10.77
N TYR A 124 -1.07 -7.56 -11.86
CA TYR A 124 -2.09 -7.71 -12.90
C TYR A 124 -3.29 -8.49 -12.34
N GLU A 125 -3.05 -9.65 -11.74
CA GLU A 125 -4.09 -10.51 -11.16
C GLU A 125 -4.87 -9.80 -10.05
N GLU A 126 -4.20 -9.04 -9.18
CA GLU A 126 -4.87 -8.23 -8.14
C GLU A 126 -5.95 -7.31 -8.73
N LEU A 127 -5.64 -6.59 -9.80
CA LEU A 127 -6.58 -5.64 -10.42
C LEU A 127 -7.63 -6.34 -11.27
N TYR A 128 -7.25 -7.40 -11.99
CA TYR A 128 -8.20 -8.26 -12.69
C TYR A 128 -9.26 -8.79 -11.72
N ASP A 129 -8.84 -9.30 -10.57
CA ASP A 129 -9.76 -9.87 -9.58
C ASP A 129 -10.62 -8.80 -8.88
N ILE A 130 -10.11 -7.58 -8.66
CA ILE A 130 -10.94 -6.45 -8.20
C ILE A 130 -12.05 -6.16 -9.22
N GLY A 131 -11.72 -6.00 -10.50
CA GLY A 131 -12.70 -5.76 -11.56
C GLY A 131 -13.75 -6.87 -11.66
N LYS A 132 -13.30 -8.12 -11.57
CA LYS A 132 -14.15 -9.32 -11.56
C LYS A 132 -15.10 -9.36 -10.37
N ARG A 133 -14.65 -9.03 -9.16
CA ARG A 133 -15.51 -8.97 -7.97
C ARG A 133 -16.57 -7.87 -8.08
N ILE A 134 -16.22 -6.70 -8.62
CA ILE A 134 -17.19 -5.62 -8.88
C ILE A 134 -18.26 -6.08 -9.88
N ARG A 135 -17.86 -6.73 -10.99
CA ARG A 135 -18.83 -7.32 -11.94
C ARG A 135 -19.75 -8.32 -11.25
N GLN A 136 -19.20 -9.26 -10.49
CA GLN A 136 -19.97 -10.31 -9.83
C GLN A 136 -20.93 -9.74 -8.79
N LYS A 137 -20.53 -8.65 -8.12
CA LYS A 137 -21.36 -7.94 -7.15
C LYS A 137 -22.51 -7.17 -7.80
N TYR A 138 -22.25 -6.51 -8.92
CA TYR A 138 -23.20 -5.64 -9.60
C TYR A 138 -23.39 -6.00 -11.08
N PRO A 139 -23.84 -7.23 -11.40
CA PRO A 139 -23.89 -7.72 -12.78
C PRO A 139 -24.85 -6.90 -13.65
N HIS A 140 -25.92 -6.34 -13.08
CA HIS A 140 -26.88 -5.52 -13.79
C HIS A 140 -26.30 -4.19 -14.29
N LEU A 141 -25.23 -3.68 -13.66
CA LEU A 141 -24.53 -2.48 -14.11
C LEU A 141 -23.68 -2.74 -15.36
N MET A 142 -23.44 -4.00 -15.73
CA MET A 142 -22.63 -4.37 -16.90
C MET A 142 -23.45 -4.39 -18.20
N THR A 143 -24.59 -3.71 -18.21
CA THR A 143 -25.51 -3.65 -19.34
C THR A 143 -25.66 -2.22 -19.86
N GLY A 144 -25.94 -2.06 -21.14
CA GLY A 144 -26.12 -0.77 -21.79
C GLY A 144 -24.96 -0.38 -22.70
N ALA A 145 -24.94 0.90 -23.08
CA ALA A 145 -23.94 1.43 -24.00
C ALA A 145 -22.57 1.59 -23.34
N ALA A 146 -21.52 1.44 -24.13
CA ALA A 146 -20.12 1.49 -23.68
C ALA A 146 -19.72 2.86 -23.10
N ASP A 147 -20.40 3.93 -23.50
CA ASP A 147 -20.20 5.30 -23.03
C ASP A 147 -20.65 5.53 -21.57
N ARG A 148 -21.34 4.56 -20.96
CA ARG A 148 -21.67 4.56 -19.53
C ARG A 148 -20.49 4.19 -18.64
N PHE A 149 -19.41 3.68 -19.22
CA PHE A 149 -18.21 3.25 -18.50
C PHE A 149 -17.10 4.27 -18.69
N TYR A 150 -16.46 4.67 -17.59
CA TYR A 150 -15.39 5.64 -17.59
C TYR A 150 -14.19 5.09 -16.83
N PHE A 151 -13.05 4.97 -17.52
CA PHE A 151 -11.80 4.49 -16.95
C PHE A 151 -10.67 5.43 -17.34
N ARG A 152 -9.88 5.86 -16.36
CA ARG A 152 -8.75 6.77 -16.58
C ARG A 152 -7.55 6.35 -15.73
N PRO A 153 -6.44 5.93 -16.34
CA PRO A 153 -5.18 5.73 -15.64
C PRO A 153 -4.37 7.04 -15.59
N THR A 154 -3.37 7.07 -14.71
CA THR A 154 -2.28 8.05 -14.86
C THR A 154 -1.33 7.64 -15.99
N ASN A 155 -0.40 8.52 -16.38
CA ASN A 155 0.61 8.26 -17.42
C ASN A 155 1.81 7.41 -16.96
N GLU A 156 1.61 6.47 -16.02
CA GLU A 156 2.65 5.56 -15.54
C GLU A 156 2.39 4.15 -16.08
N GLN A 157 3.43 3.42 -16.52
CA GLN A 157 3.25 2.05 -17.05
C GLN A 157 2.41 1.19 -16.09
N ARG A 158 2.75 1.21 -14.80
CA ARG A 158 2.08 0.40 -13.78
C ARG A 158 0.59 0.72 -13.63
N THR A 159 0.17 1.97 -13.79
CA THR A 159 -1.24 2.37 -13.65
C THR A 159 -2.02 2.13 -14.94
N ILE A 160 -1.40 2.33 -16.10
CA ILE A 160 -1.98 1.98 -17.41
C ILE A 160 -2.26 0.49 -17.48
N THR A 161 -1.27 -0.35 -17.14
CA THR A 161 -1.45 -1.81 -17.15
C THR A 161 -2.42 -2.28 -16.05
N SER A 162 -2.41 -1.64 -14.87
CA SER A 162 -3.41 -1.91 -13.81
C SER A 162 -4.84 -1.61 -14.27
N CYS A 163 -5.04 -0.48 -14.95
CA CYS A 163 -6.35 -0.11 -15.49
C CYS A 163 -6.82 -1.09 -16.57
N ALA A 164 -5.91 -1.52 -17.46
CA ALA A 164 -6.20 -2.56 -18.43
C ALA A 164 -6.56 -3.90 -17.78
N ALA A 165 -5.87 -4.29 -16.71
CA ALA A 165 -6.16 -5.50 -15.95
C ALA A 165 -7.54 -5.43 -15.28
N PHE A 166 -7.85 -4.30 -14.64
CA PHE A 166 -9.17 -4.05 -14.05
C PHE A 166 -10.29 -4.16 -15.08
N VAL A 167 -10.13 -3.50 -16.23
CA VAL A 167 -11.11 -3.55 -17.31
C VAL A 167 -11.26 -4.97 -17.84
N HIS A 168 -10.14 -5.68 -18.03
CA HIS A 168 -10.17 -7.08 -18.42
C HIS A 168 -11.00 -7.92 -17.44
N GLY A 169 -10.72 -7.85 -16.14
CA GLY A 169 -11.48 -8.57 -15.13
C GLY A 169 -12.96 -8.17 -15.06
N LEU A 170 -13.27 -6.90 -15.32
CA LEU A 170 -14.65 -6.40 -15.37
C LEU A 170 -15.42 -6.94 -16.58
N THR A 171 -14.78 -7.09 -17.75
CA THR A 171 -15.47 -7.45 -19.00
C THR A 171 -15.28 -8.90 -19.45
N ASP A 172 -14.42 -9.65 -18.77
CA ASP A 172 -14.05 -11.02 -19.15
C ASP A 172 -15.27 -11.96 -19.26
N GLY A 173 -15.43 -12.63 -20.41
CA GLY A 173 -16.50 -13.58 -20.65
C GLY A 173 -17.91 -13.01 -20.87
N ILE A 174 -18.10 -11.68 -20.84
CA ILE A 174 -19.44 -11.06 -21.01
C ILE A 174 -19.61 -10.28 -22.33
N GLY A 175 -18.57 -10.22 -23.18
CA GLY A 175 -18.65 -9.56 -24.49
C GLY A 175 -18.84 -8.04 -24.42
N LEU A 176 -18.60 -7.43 -23.25
CA LEU A 176 -18.69 -5.99 -23.04
C LEU A 176 -17.41 -5.32 -23.55
N ASN A 177 -17.53 -4.47 -24.57
CA ASN A 177 -16.41 -3.71 -25.11
C ASN A 177 -16.45 -2.27 -24.58
N VAL A 178 -15.46 -1.90 -23.77
CA VAL A 178 -15.33 -0.56 -23.17
C VAL A 178 -14.02 0.07 -23.59
N THR A 179 -13.99 1.39 -23.62
CA THR A 179 -12.79 2.17 -23.93
C THR A 179 -12.16 2.73 -22.66
N VAL A 180 -10.84 2.69 -22.58
CA VAL A 180 -10.07 3.39 -21.55
C VAL A 180 -9.64 4.74 -22.09
N GLU A 181 -9.85 5.82 -21.32
CA GLU A 181 -9.35 7.14 -21.68
C GLU A 181 -7.82 7.12 -21.78
N ALA A 182 -7.28 7.83 -22.78
CA ALA A 182 -5.84 8.02 -22.86
C ALA A 182 -5.32 8.73 -21.59
N ALA A 183 -4.17 8.27 -21.11
CA ALA A 183 -3.54 8.89 -19.94
C ALA A 183 -3.22 10.37 -20.22
N ARG A 184 -3.58 11.23 -19.27
CA ARG A 184 -3.32 12.67 -19.37
C ARG A 184 -1.88 12.97 -18.97
N LEU A 185 -1.27 13.94 -19.65
CA LEU A 185 0.07 14.42 -19.26
C LEU A 185 0.02 15.19 -17.92
N ARG A 186 -1.01 16.03 -17.77
CA ARG A 186 -1.34 16.74 -16.52
C ARG A 186 -2.65 16.21 -15.98
N ASP A 187 -2.63 15.77 -14.73
CA ASP A 187 -3.79 15.19 -14.06
C ASP A 187 -3.98 15.79 -12.67
N ASP A 188 -4.93 16.72 -12.56
CA ASP A 188 -5.21 17.46 -11.32
C ASP A 188 -6.15 16.69 -10.35
N VAL A 189 -6.61 15.49 -10.72
CA VAL A 189 -7.52 14.68 -9.87
C VAL A 189 -6.78 13.53 -9.21
N ILE A 190 -6.07 12.72 -9.99
CA ILE A 190 -5.38 11.52 -9.48
C ILE A 190 -3.86 11.67 -9.38
N ARG A 191 -3.30 12.80 -9.85
CA ARG A 191 -1.90 13.23 -9.59
C ARG A 191 -1.77 14.73 -9.21
N PRO A 192 -2.64 15.30 -8.36
CA PRO A 192 -2.58 16.73 -8.05
C PRO A 192 -1.24 17.15 -7.44
N TYR A 193 -0.58 16.23 -6.72
CA TYR A 193 0.72 16.45 -6.10
C TYR A 193 1.84 16.75 -7.11
N GLU A 194 1.78 16.24 -8.35
CA GLU A 194 2.78 16.58 -9.37
C GLU A 194 2.60 18.00 -9.92
N ASN A 195 1.38 18.52 -9.88
CA ASN A 195 1.03 19.82 -10.47
C ASN A 195 0.98 20.94 -9.42
N CYS A 196 1.53 20.67 -8.23
CA CYS A 196 1.45 21.55 -7.07
C CYS A 196 2.84 22.03 -6.66
N ASP A 197 3.22 23.25 -7.07
CA ASP A 197 4.55 23.82 -6.81
C ASP A 197 4.89 23.88 -5.32
N ARG A 198 3.91 24.32 -4.50
CA ARG A 198 4.06 24.35 -3.04
C ARG A 198 4.35 22.97 -2.47
N TYR A 199 3.64 21.92 -2.88
CA TYR A 199 3.93 20.55 -2.45
C TYR A 199 5.34 20.12 -2.85
N GLN A 200 5.74 20.37 -4.09
CA GLN A 200 7.08 19.99 -4.58
C GLN A 200 8.19 20.66 -3.77
N LYS A 201 7.98 21.92 -3.36
CA LYS A 201 8.97 22.70 -2.60
C LYS A 201 8.94 22.43 -1.09
N GLU A 202 7.77 22.44 -0.47
CA GLU A 202 7.62 22.47 1.00
C GLU A 202 7.45 21.08 1.61
N VAL A 203 6.87 20.12 0.88
CA VAL A 203 6.63 18.75 1.38
C VAL A 203 7.65 17.79 0.82
N LYS A 204 7.72 17.66 -0.51
CA LYS A 204 8.59 16.68 -1.17
C LYS A 204 10.07 17.11 -1.14
N GLY A 205 10.33 18.39 -1.38
CA GLY A 205 11.66 19.00 -1.32
C GLY A 205 12.00 19.65 0.02
N GLY A 206 11.04 19.67 0.96
CA GLY A 206 11.22 20.26 2.28
C GLY A 206 12.05 19.39 3.23
N PRO A 207 12.58 19.98 4.32
CA PRO A 207 13.46 19.25 5.25
C PRO A 207 12.70 18.31 6.19
N THR A 208 11.41 18.54 6.44
CA THR A 208 10.64 17.82 7.48
C THR A 208 10.60 16.32 7.26
N LEU A 209 10.33 15.86 6.04
CA LEU A 209 10.28 14.42 5.75
C LEU A 209 11.63 13.75 6.03
N ASN A 210 12.72 14.32 5.54
CA ASN A 210 14.06 13.76 5.74
C ASN A 210 14.43 13.76 7.23
N TYR A 211 14.16 14.86 7.94
CA TYR A 211 14.40 14.94 9.38
C TYR A 211 13.69 13.82 10.16
N GLN A 212 12.43 13.54 9.82
CA GLN A 212 11.64 12.50 10.50
C GLN A 212 12.15 11.09 10.19
N LEU A 213 12.57 10.84 8.94
CA LEU A 213 13.16 9.56 8.55
C LEU A 213 14.55 9.35 9.16
N ASP A 214 15.38 10.38 9.20
CA ASP A 214 16.70 10.34 9.86
C ASP A 214 16.56 10.11 11.36
N SER A 215 15.58 10.74 12.00
CA SER A 215 15.26 10.51 13.42
C SER A 215 14.77 9.09 13.66
N TYR A 216 14.01 8.50 12.73
CA TYR A 216 13.57 7.10 12.83
C TYR A 216 14.77 6.14 12.72
N PHE A 217 15.67 6.35 11.75
CA PHE A 217 16.86 5.51 11.56
C PHE A 217 17.88 5.57 12.70
N THR A 218 17.85 6.66 13.48
CA THR A 218 18.71 6.84 14.66
C THR A 218 17.98 6.52 15.97
N SER A 219 16.72 6.10 15.91
CA SER A 219 15.94 5.75 17.10
C SER A 219 16.53 4.52 17.82
N PRO A 220 16.41 4.43 19.15
CA PRO A 220 16.91 3.28 19.91
C PRO A 220 16.36 1.93 19.41
N ASN A 221 15.09 1.89 19.01
CA ASN A 221 14.46 0.67 18.51
C ASN A 221 15.07 0.24 17.17
N TYR A 222 15.26 1.16 16.23
CA TYR A 222 15.86 0.82 14.93
C TYR A 222 17.32 0.36 15.08
N VAL A 223 18.10 1.05 15.92
CA VAL A 223 19.50 0.67 16.22
C VAL A 223 19.56 -0.69 16.93
N ALA A 224 18.61 -0.99 17.81
CA ALA A 224 18.52 -2.30 18.45
C ALA A 224 18.30 -3.43 17.42
N ILE A 225 17.39 -3.23 16.45
CA ILE A 225 17.16 -4.19 15.35
C ILE A 225 18.42 -4.35 14.52
N GLN A 226 19.09 -3.26 14.17
CA GLN A 226 20.33 -3.32 13.37
C GLN A 226 21.38 -4.20 14.04
N ASN A 227 21.58 -4.02 15.35
CA ASN A 227 22.52 -4.83 16.12
C ASN A 227 22.05 -6.28 16.26
N ALA A 228 20.74 -6.50 16.48
CA ALA A 228 20.16 -7.83 16.61
C ALA A 228 20.27 -8.64 15.31
N VAL A 229 19.92 -8.03 14.17
CA VAL A 229 20.06 -8.63 12.84
C VAL A 229 21.52 -8.95 12.53
N GLN A 230 22.45 -8.02 12.78
CA GLN A 230 23.87 -8.26 12.57
C GLN A 230 24.36 -9.47 13.40
N TYR A 231 23.99 -9.52 14.67
CA TYR A 231 24.35 -10.61 15.58
C TYR A 231 23.73 -11.94 15.15
N ARG A 232 22.43 -11.96 14.81
CA ARG A 232 21.69 -13.14 14.34
C ARG A 232 22.29 -13.73 13.06
N LEU A 233 22.74 -12.87 12.15
CA LEU A 233 23.40 -13.28 10.92
C LEU A 233 24.86 -13.72 11.13
N GLY A 234 25.45 -13.46 12.30
CA GLY A 234 26.85 -13.80 12.59
C GLY A 234 27.87 -12.93 11.82
N LEU A 235 27.45 -11.77 11.30
CA LEU A 235 28.28 -10.92 10.46
C LEU A 235 29.35 -10.18 11.27
N THR A 236 30.57 -10.17 10.73
CA THR A 236 31.68 -9.39 11.28
C THR A 236 31.70 -7.95 10.79
N SER A 237 31.18 -7.72 9.58
CA SER A 237 30.98 -6.39 9.02
C SER A 237 29.84 -5.68 9.74
N LYS A 238 30.03 -4.38 10.00
CA LYS A 238 29.02 -3.56 10.65
C LYS A 238 27.93 -3.19 9.65
N LEU A 239 26.69 -3.56 9.93
CA LEU A 239 25.53 -3.07 9.18
C LEU A 239 25.28 -1.59 9.54
N ASN A 240 25.05 -0.76 8.54
CA ASN A 240 24.53 0.59 8.73
C ASN A 240 22.99 0.61 8.55
N SER A 241 22.38 1.77 8.79
CA SER A 241 20.91 1.90 8.75
C SER A 241 20.33 1.64 7.36
N SER A 242 21.03 2.06 6.30
CA SER A 242 20.66 1.80 4.90
C SER A 242 20.80 0.33 4.54
N ASP A 243 21.81 -0.37 5.08
CA ASP A 243 21.97 -1.81 4.85
C ASP A 243 20.79 -2.58 5.43
N LEU A 244 20.45 -2.33 6.70
CA LEU A 244 19.30 -2.95 7.35
C LEU A 244 17.99 -2.67 6.60
N PHE A 245 17.79 -1.42 6.16
CA PHE A 245 16.60 -1.06 5.40
C PHE A 245 16.56 -1.74 4.03
N SER A 246 17.71 -1.89 3.36
CA SER A 246 17.81 -2.58 2.07
C SER A 246 17.56 -4.08 2.21
N ILE A 247 17.97 -4.70 3.32
CA ILE A 247 17.61 -6.09 3.66
C ILE A 247 16.07 -6.21 3.83
N TYR A 248 15.45 -5.27 4.53
CA TYR A 248 13.98 -5.21 4.68
C TYR A 248 13.26 -5.01 3.34
N GLU A 249 13.76 -4.13 2.47
CA GLU A 249 13.23 -3.95 1.11
C GLU A 249 13.33 -5.25 0.30
N LEU A 250 14.47 -5.94 0.38
CA LEU A 250 14.68 -7.18 -0.34
C LEU A 250 13.75 -8.29 0.17
N CYS A 251 13.57 -8.39 1.49
CA CYS A 251 12.54 -9.24 2.11
C CYS A 251 11.16 -8.93 1.51
N ARG A 252 10.65 -7.71 1.68
CA ARG A 252 9.24 -7.40 1.39
C ARG A 252 8.91 -7.46 -0.10
N PHE A 253 9.85 -7.08 -0.98
CA PHE A 253 9.63 -7.18 -2.43
C PHE A 253 9.59 -8.62 -2.91
N TYR A 254 10.62 -9.45 -2.60
CA TYR A 254 10.61 -10.86 -3.02
C TYR A 254 9.45 -11.63 -2.42
N ARG A 255 9.11 -11.35 -1.15
CA ARG A 255 7.93 -11.91 -0.49
C ARG A 255 6.65 -11.58 -1.25
N SER A 256 6.49 -10.34 -1.70
CA SER A 256 5.27 -9.87 -2.35
C SER A 256 5.02 -10.48 -3.74
N TRP A 257 6.04 -11.09 -4.34
CA TRP A 257 5.95 -11.76 -5.65
C TRP A 257 5.74 -13.26 -5.53
N ASP A 258 5.98 -13.82 -4.34
CA ASP A 258 5.89 -15.25 -4.10
C ASP A 258 4.47 -15.63 -3.66
N PRO A 259 3.82 -16.62 -4.31
CA PRO A 259 2.48 -17.08 -3.91
C PRO A 259 2.40 -17.61 -2.47
N THR A 260 3.53 -18.04 -1.89
CA THR A 260 3.61 -18.52 -0.51
C THR A 260 3.86 -17.40 0.49
N LEU A 261 4.04 -16.16 0.02
CA LEU A 261 4.34 -14.99 0.83
C LEU A 261 5.59 -15.18 1.70
N LYS A 262 6.63 -15.77 1.11
CA LYS A 262 7.92 -16.01 1.78
C LYS A 262 9.10 -15.45 0.99
N SER A 263 10.12 -15.03 1.73
CA SER A 263 11.45 -14.71 1.20
C SER A 263 12.49 -15.11 2.24
N PRO A 264 13.61 -15.76 1.87
CA PRO A 264 14.68 -16.07 2.83
C PRO A 264 15.21 -14.81 3.53
N TRP A 265 15.19 -13.68 2.83
CA TRP A 265 15.62 -12.40 3.41
C TRP A 265 14.69 -11.87 4.50
N CYS A 266 13.48 -12.42 4.65
CA CYS A 266 12.61 -12.11 5.78
C CYS A 266 12.98 -12.92 7.03
N SER A 267 13.72 -14.03 6.91
CA SER A 267 14.11 -14.86 8.07
C SER A 267 15.09 -14.16 9.00
N VAL A 268 15.68 -13.05 8.56
CA VAL A 268 16.63 -12.29 9.34
C VAL A 268 15.95 -11.45 10.41
N PHE A 269 14.63 -11.25 10.35
CA PHE A 269 13.85 -10.45 11.30
C PHE A 269 12.94 -11.33 12.15
N THR A 270 12.66 -10.92 13.38
CA THR A 270 11.50 -11.45 14.13
C THR A 270 10.22 -10.71 13.73
N ASP A 271 9.06 -11.27 14.08
CA ASP A 271 7.76 -10.63 13.83
C ASP A 271 7.66 -9.26 14.52
N GLU A 272 8.17 -9.12 15.75
CA GLU A 272 8.19 -7.84 16.47
C GLU A 272 9.12 -6.81 15.82
N GLU A 273 10.25 -7.25 15.28
CA GLU A 273 11.16 -6.38 14.54
C GLU A 273 10.51 -5.92 13.22
N LEU A 274 9.75 -6.78 12.54
CA LEU A 274 9.01 -6.42 11.33
C LEU A 274 7.95 -5.34 11.58
N VAL A 275 7.24 -5.38 12.72
CA VAL A 275 6.30 -4.31 13.12
C VAL A 275 7.03 -2.97 13.19
N ILE A 276 8.23 -2.95 13.78
CA ILE A 276 9.02 -1.72 13.89
C ILE A 276 9.50 -1.28 12.51
N MET A 277 10.01 -2.19 11.68
CA MET A 277 10.46 -1.89 10.31
C MET A 277 9.32 -1.37 9.42
N GLU A 278 8.11 -1.88 9.60
CA GLU A 278 6.91 -1.40 8.90
C GLU A 278 6.59 0.05 9.22
N TYR A 279 6.76 0.48 10.47
CA TYR A 279 6.47 1.85 10.91
C TYR A 279 7.25 2.92 10.14
N TYR A 280 8.35 2.57 9.46
CA TYR A 280 9.00 3.46 8.51
C TYR A 280 8.04 4.00 7.43
N ASP A 281 7.22 3.12 6.83
CA ASP A 281 6.28 3.51 5.78
C ASP A 281 5.22 4.47 6.36
N ASP A 282 4.78 4.28 7.61
CA ASP A 282 3.84 5.17 8.31
C ASP A 282 4.43 6.57 8.50
N VAL A 283 5.65 6.68 9.04
CA VAL A 283 6.35 7.97 9.19
C VAL A 283 6.49 8.64 7.83
N ARG A 284 6.95 7.90 6.82
CA ARG A 284 7.13 8.41 5.46
C ARG A 284 5.82 8.93 4.89
N HIS A 285 4.75 8.15 4.94
CA HIS A 285 3.47 8.50 4.33
C HIS A 285 2.72 9.57 5.12
N TYR A 286 2.82 9.61 6.45
CA TYR A 286 2.26 10.68 7.26
C TYR A 286 2.80 12.05 6.84
N TYR A 287 4.12 12.20 6.74
CA TYR A 287 4.75 13.47 6.38
C TYR A 287 4.74 13.77 4.88
N ARG A 288 4.76 12.74 4.02
CA ARG A 288 4.82 12.93 2.56
C ARG A 288 3.45 13.02 1.90
N ASN A 289 2.46 12.28 2.39
CA ASN A 289 1.18 12.06 1.69
C ASN A 289 -0.05 12.33 2.55
N GLY A 290 0.10 12.36 3.88
CA GLY A 290 -1.00 12.52 4.83
C GLY A 290 -0.89 13.80 5.65
N TYR A 291 -1.41 13.72 6.87
CA TYR A 291 -1.69 14.84 7.77
C TYR A 291 -0.46 15.56 8.34
N GLY A 292 0.75 15.11 8.03
CA GLY A 292 1.96 15.87 8.35
C GLY A 292 2.06 17.20 7.59
N SER A 293 1.18 17.45 6.61
CA SER A 293 1.07 18.74 5.92
C SER A 293 -0.38 19.05 5.53
N TRP A 294 -0.82 20.28 5.79
CA TRP A 294 -2.12 20.80 5.32
C TRP A 294 -2.23 20.82 3.78
N ILE A 295 -1.08 20.87 3.07
CA ILE A 295 -1.02 20.80 1.61
C ILE A 295 -1.57 19.43 1.15
N ASN A 296 -1.16 18.35 1.80
CA ASN A 296 -1.61 17.00 1.45
C ASN A 296 -3.11 16.78 1.72
N ASP A 297 -3.63 17.35 2.81
CA ASP A 297 -5.06 17.34 3.12
C ASP A 297 -5.86 17.96 1.97
N ASN A 298 -5.44 19.16 1.52
CA ASN A 298 -6.07 19.83 0.39
C ASN A 298 -5.89 19.10 -0.94
N LEU A 299 -4.74 18.46 -1.18
CA LEU A 299 -4.54 17.59 -2.35
C LEU A 299 -5.54 16.41 -2.36
N GLY A 300 -5.98 15.94 -1.20
CA GLY A 300 -7.00 14.90 -1.08
C GLY A 300 -8.43 15.34 -1.41
N HIS A 301 -8.70 16.63 -1.43
CA HIS A 301 -10.03 17.16 -1.78
C HIS A 301 -10.36 17.00 -3.27
N LEU A 302 -9.35 16.94 -4.15
CA LEU A 302 -9.53 16.86 -5.60
C LEU A 302 -10.22 15.55 -6.05
N PRO A 303 -9.78 14.35 -5.63
CA PRO A 303 -10.52 13.12 -5.94
C PRO A 303 -11.89 13.05 -5.22
N LEU A 304 -12.05 13.70 -4.06
CA LEU A 304 -13.35 13.77 -3.38
C LEU A 304 -14.35 14.67 -4.12
N LYS A 305 -13.87 15.74 -4.75
CA LYS A 305 -14.66 16.56 -5.68
C LYS A 305 -15.15 15.71 -6.85
N ASP A 306 -14.27 14.94 -7.48
CA ASP A 306 -14.62 14.06 -8.60
C ASP A 306 -15.67 13.01 -8.21
N LEU A 307 -15.52 12.37 -7.04
CA LEU A 307 -16.53 11.48 -6.45
C LEU A 307 -17.88 12.18 -6.27
N TYR A 308 -17.89 13.36 -5.64
CA TYR A 308 -19.10 14.12 -5.35
C TYR A 308 -19.81 14.57 -6.63
N ASP A 309 -19.07 15.14 -7.58
CA ASP A 309 -19.61 15.62 -8.85
C ASP A 309 -20.15 14.46 -9.69
N SER A 310 -19.45 13.32 -9.70
CA SER A 310 -19.89 12.09 -10.39
C SER A 310 -21.25 11.61 -9.89
N PHE A 311 -21.41 11.46 -8.57
CA PHE A 311 -22.68 11.04 -8.00
C PHE A 311 -23.77 12.11 -8.14
N SER A 312 -23.44 13.39 -7.97
CA SER A 312 -24.41 14.47 -8.16
C SER A 312 -25.00 14.46 -9.58
N ASN A 313 -24.16 14.27 -10.60
CA ASN A 313 -24.60 14.15 -11.98
C ASN A 313 -25.48 12.92 -12.22
N CYS A 314 -25.21 11.80 -11.56
CA CYS A 314 -26.08 10.62 -11.62
C CYS A 314 -27.46 10.87 -11.01
N THR A 315 -27.57 11.73 -9.98
CA THR A 315 -28.84 11.99 -9.28
C THR A 315 -29.77 12.99 -9.98
N ASN A 316 -29.25 13.81 -10.91
CA ASN A 316 -29.98 14.88 -11.61
C ASN A 316 -30.97 14.39 -12.70
N THR A 317 -31.40 13.14 -12.66
CA THR A 317 -32.41 12.62 -13.60
C THR A 317 -33.80 13.16 -13.25
N ASN A 318 -34.70 13.33 -14.24
CA ASN A 318 -36.11 13.77 -14.06
C ASN A 318 -37.00 12.81 -13.23
N ILE A 319 -36.39 11.82 -12.57
CA ILE A 319 -37.01 10.84 -11.68
C ILE A 319 -36.43 11.15 -10.29
N ASN A 320 -37.28 11.18 -9.26
CA ASN A 320 -36.89 11.52 -7.89
C ASN A 320 -36.81 10.26 -6.99
N PRO A 321 -35.89 9.30 -7.22
CA PRO A 321 -35.75 8.14 -6.35
C PRO A 321 -34.98 8.51 -5.07
N GLU A 322 -35.20 7.74 -4.00
CA GLU A 322 -34.40 7.83 -2.78
C GLU A 322 -33.03 7.15 -3.00
N TYR A 323 -31.93 7.91 -2.89
CA TYR A 323 -30.58 7.37 -3.06
C TYR A 323 -29.92 7.03 -1.72
N ARG A 324 -29.17 5.92 -1.73
CA ARG A 324 -28.27 5.51 -0.64
C ARG A 324 -26.85 5.34 -1.16
N VAL A 325 -25.87 5.75 -0.37
CA VAL A 325 -24.44 5.63 -0.70
C VAL A 325 -23.77 4.70 0.30
N GLN A 326 -23.01 3.73 -0.22
CA GLN A 326 -22.12 2.87 0.56
C GLN A 326 -20.67 3.20 0.19
N ILE A 327 -19.78 3.25 1.18
CA ILE A 327 -18.37 3.53 0.96
C ILE A 327 -17.56 2.37 1.53
N PHE A 328 -16.71 1.81 0.68
CA PHE A 328 -15.81 0.71 1.01
C PHE A 328 -14.36 1.16 0.87
N ILE A 329 -13.47 0.64 1.72
CA ILE A 329 -12.02 0.81 1.62
C ILE A 329 -11.36 -0.55 1.71
N ASN A 330 -10.50 -0.90 0.74
CA ASN A 330 -9.98 -2.26 0.57
C ASN A 330 -11.11 -3.31 0.56
N GLU A 331 -12.24 -2.96 -0.08
CA GLU A 331 -13.48 -3.75 -0.13
C GLU A 331 -14.14 -4.04 1.24
N LYS A 332 -13.71 -3.38 2.32
CA LYS A 332 -14.32 -3.47 3.66
C LYS A 332 -15.24 -2.28 3.91
N GLU A 333 -16.26 -2.49 4.73
CA GLU A 333 -17.16 -1.43 5.17
C GLU A 333 -16.41 -0.29 5.88
N THR A 334 -16.96 0.92 5.80
CA THR A 334 -16.41 2.08 6.50
C THR A 334 -17.45 2.70 7.42
N PRO A 335 -17.02 3.38 8.51
CA PRO A 335 -17.93 4.14 9.35
C PRO A 335 -18.39 5.46 8.69
N ILE A 336 -17.83 5.85 7.53
CA ILE A 336 -18.18 7.09 6.83
C ILE A 336 -19.64 7.04 6.35
N CYS A 337 -20.01 5.90 5.74
CA CYS A 337 -21.38 5.54 5.44
C CYS A 337 -21.55 4.04 5.79
N PRO A 338 -22.40 3.69 6.76
CA PRO A 338 -22.54 2.32 7.25
C PRO A 338 -23.08 1.39 6.16
N LEU A 339 -23.07 0.07 6.40
CA LEU A 339 -23.59 -0.92 5.45
C LEU A 339 -25.04 -0.68 5.00
N SER A 340 -25.89 -0.12 5.87
CA SER A 340 -27.26 0.27 5.50
C SER A 340 -27.34 1.40 4.47
N GLY A 341 -26.19 1.98 4.12
CA GLY A 341 -26.03 3.19 3.33
C GLY A 341 -26.30 4.45 4.14
N CYS A 342 -25.61 5.53 3.80
CA CYS A 342 -26.03 6.88 4.16
C CYS A 342 -27.05 7.38 3.13
N SER A 343 -28.02 8.17 3.58
CA SER A 343 -28.95 8.88 2.71
C SER A 343 -28.21 9.87 1.80
N TRP A 344 -28.84 10.27 0.71
CA TRP A 344 -28.29 11.32 -0.16
C TRP A 344 -28.01 12.62 0.60
N ALA A 345 -28.89 13.02 1.52
CA ALA A 345 -28.70 14.23 2.32
C ALA A 345 -27.45 14.14 3.22
N GLU A 346 -27.25 13.02 3.91
CA GLU A 346 -26.05 12.80 4.74
C GLU A 346 -24.77 12.74 3.89
N PHE A 347 -24.83 12.15 2.70
CA PHE A 347 -23.71 12.17 1.75
C PHE A 347 -23.40 13.61 1.30
N GLN A 348 -24.41 14.40 0.93
CA GLN A 348 -24.23 15.78 0.53
C GLN A 348 -23.67 16.65 1.67
N GLU A 349 -24.16 16.49 2.89
CA GLU A 349 -23.64 17.19 4.07
C GLU A 349 -22.14 16.93 4.25
N LYS A 350 -21.70 15.67 4.07
CA LYS A 350 -20.30 15.27 4.20
C LYS A 350 -19.41 15.74 3.05
N PHE A 351 -19.88 15.67 1.79
CA PHE A 351 -18.98 15.80 0.63
C PHE A 351 -19.18 17.07 -0.20
N LYS A 352 -20.29 17.80 -0.05
CA LYS A 352 -20.58 18.99 -0.86
C LYS A 352 -19.53 20.09 -0.75
N HIS A 353 -18.88 20.24 0.41
CA HIS A 353 -17.85 21.25 0.58
C HIS A 353 -16.62 21.02 -0.31
N PHE A 354 -16.36 19.78 -0.73
CA PHE A 354 -15.30 19.47 -1.71
C PHE A 354 -15.65 19.93 -3.12
N SER A 355 -16.89 20.31 -3.42
CA SER A 355 -17.28 20.73 -4.78
C SER A 355 -16.51 21.96 -5.27
N GLN A 356 -15.90 22.72 -4.36
CA GLN A 356 -15.07 23.90 -4.66
C GLN A 356 -13.56 23.61 -4.63
N ALA A 357 -13.14 22.36 -4.42
CA ALA A 357 -11.73 22.01 -4.35
C ALA A 357 -11.01 22.34 -5.68
N ASN A 358 -9.86 22.99 -5.55
CA ASN A 358 -9.01 23.41 -6.67
C ASN A 358 -7.53 23.42 -6.24
N LEU A 359 -6.62 23.81 -7.13
CA LEU A 359 -5.18 23.88 -6.87
C LEU A 359 -4.67 25.29 -6.55
N ASP A 360 -5.52 26.24 -6.19
CA ASP A 360 -5.10 27.64 -5.94
C ASP A 360 -4.07 27.71 -4.80
N PHE A 361 -4.22 26.85 -3.79
CA PHE A 361 -3.30 26.72 -2.65
C PHE A 361 -1.89 26.26 -3.04
N CYS A 362 -1.71 25.73 -4.25
CA CYS A 362 -0.40 25.31 -4.75
C CYS A 362 0.48 26.47 -5.20
N SER A 363 -0.09 27.66 -5.44
CA SER A 363 0.68 28.87 -5.74
C SER A 363 1.48 29.30 -4.51
N MET A 364 2.75 29.68 -4.68
CA MET A 364 3.56 30.21 -3.58
C MET A 364 3.02 31.53 -3.01
N GLY A 365 2.19 32.25 -3.75
CA GLY A 365 1.56 33.50 -3.29
C GLY A 365 0.26 33.30 -2.49
N PHE A 366 -0.26 32.07 -2.40
CA PHE A 366 -1.49 31.78 -1.66
C PHE A 366 -1.29 31.96 -0.15
N VAL A 367 -2.13 32.77 0.49
CA VAL A 367 -2.17 32.92 1.94
C VAL A 367 -3.40 32.16 2.43
N PRO A 368 -3.26 31.10 3.24
CA PRO A 368 -4.40 30.43 3.84
C PRO A 368 -5.23 31.43 4.66
N ASP A 369 -6.55 31.36 4.58
CA ASP A 369 -7.42 32.12 5.47
C ASP A 369 -7.09 31.74 6.93
N GLN A 370 -6.89 32.74 7.78
CA GLN A 370 -6.41 32.56 9.16
C GLN A 370 -7.41 31.83 10.11
N GLU A 371 -8.55 31.33 9.61
CA GLU A 371 -9.63 30.78 10.44
C GLU A 371 -9.62 29.26 10.65
N ASN A 372 -8.63 28.51 10.16
CA ASN A 372 -8.59 27.04 10.33
C ASN A 372 -7.34 26.48 11.03
N GLU A 373 -6.60 27.31 11.77
CA GLU A 373 -5.70 26.81 12.81
C GLU A 373 -6.50 26.61 14.12
N ALA A 374 -6.90 25.35 14.35
CA ALA A 374 -7.40 24.79 15.61
C ALA A 374 -8.86 25.11 16.03
N SER A 375 -9.77 24.20 15.70
CA SER A 375 -10.80 23.77 16.65
C SER A 375 -10.65 22.25 16.90
N PRO A 376 -10.35 21.81 18.14
CA PRO A 376 -10.31 20.39 18.48
C PRO A 376 -11.71 19.72 18.49
N ASN A 377 -12.77 20.49 18.19
CA ASN A 377 -14.17 20.05 18.28
C ASN A 377 -14.97 20.28 16.99
N SER A 378 -14.34 20.59 15.85
CA SER A 378 -15.03 20.37 14.56
C SER A 378 -15.13 18.85 14.37
N ALA A 379 -16.33 18.37 14.01
CA ALA A 379 -16.61 16.96 13.76
C ALA A 379 -15.43 16.34 13.02
N ALA A 380 -14.84 15.27 13.58
CA ALA A 380 -13.61 14.65 13.08
C ALA A 380 -13.64 14.73 11.55
N PRO A 381 -12.76 15.52 10.91
CA PRO A 381 -12.83 15.73 9.48
C PRO A 381 -12.87 14.33 8.89
N THR A 382 -13.80 14.07 7.98
CA THR A 382 -13.86 12.82 7.23
C THR A 382 -12.45 12.60 6.70
N LYS A 383 -11.65 11.84 7.45
CA LYS A 383 -10.20 11.85 7.26
C LYS A 383 -10.04 11.30 5.85
N GLY A 384 -9.63 12.17 4.91
CA GLY A 384 -9.54 11.88 3.50
C GLY A 384 -8.96 10.49 3.25
N PHE A 385 -9.36 9.90 2.13
CA PHE A 385 -9.04 8.53 1.68
C PHE A 385 -7.55 8.14 1.82
N TRP A 386 -6.64 9.10 1.98
CA TRP A 386 -5.21 8.92 2.13
C TRP A 386 -4.77 8.21 3.43
N ASN A 387 -5.64 8.05 4.43
CA ASN A 387 -5.35 7.34 5.67
C ASN A 387 -5.41 5.81 5.60
N TYR A 388 -5.67 5.23 4.43
CA TYR A 388 -5.82 3.79 4.26
C TYR A 388 -4.88 3.19 3.21
N TRP A 389 -3.79 3.89 2.87
CA TRP A 389 -2.77 3.45 1.90
C TRP A 389 -1.43 3.10 2.53
#